data_AF-A0A6L3F0X3-F1
#
_entry.id   AF-A0A6L3F0X3-F1
#
_cell.length_a   1.000
_cell.length_b   1.000
_cell.length_c   1.000
_cell.angle_alpha   90.00
_cell.angle_beta   90.00
_cell.angle_gamma   90.00
#
_symmetry.space_group_name_H-M   'P 1'
#
loop_
_entity.id
_entity.type
_entity.pdbx_description
1 polymer ?
#
loop_
_entity_poly.entity_id
_entity_poly.type
_entity_poly.pdbx_seq_one_letter_code
_entity_poly.pdbx_strand_id
1 'polypeptide(L)'
;MKKFSFVILVITLLLAACGGAVKETAVVEPAAIDVATLPDSVDVVTVNALLDNEDVLILDVREQFEYDEKHIPGIILIPMGEVPARLNEIP
;
A
#
# COMPACT_ATOMS: atom_id res chain seq x y z
N MET A 1 37.67 30.98 -14.87
CA MET A 1 37.97 29.66 -14.29
C MET A 1 37.77 29.60 -12.77
N LYS A 2 38.32 30.51 -11.96
CA LYS A 2 38.12 30.53 -10.49
C LYS A 2 36.67 30.73 -10.03
N LYS A 3 35.88 31.56 -10.73
CA LYS A 3 34.46 31.83 -10.41
C LYS A 3 33.55 30.62 -10.70
N PHE A 4 33.81 29.90 -11.79
CA PHE A 4 33.09 28.67 -12.14
C PHE A 4 33.46 27.50 -11.19
N SER A 5 34.74 27.41 -10.77
CA SER A 5 35.17 26.42 -9.79
C SER A 5 34.52 26.62 -8.41
N PHE A 6 34.27 27.89 -8.02
CA PHE A 6 33.60 28.22 -6.76
C PHE A 6 32.10 27.87 -6.80
N VAL A 7 31.44 28.08 -7.94
CA VAL A 7 30.02 27.73 -8.14
C VAL A 7 29.80 26.21 -8.13
N ILE A 8 30.71 25.44 -8.73
CA ILE A 8 30.63 23.97 -8.71
C ILE A 8 30.83 23.42 -7.28
N LEU A 9 31.77 23.99 -6.51
CA LEU A 9 32.02 23.59 -5.12
C LEU A 9 30.81 23.87 -4.20
N VAL A 10 30.12 24.99 -4.41
CA VAL A 10 28.92 25.37 -3.65
C VAL A 10 27.72 24.48 -4.01
N ILE A 11 27.57 24.12 -5.28
CA ILE A 11 26.51 23.20 -5.73
C ILE A 11 26.71 21.80 -5.15
N THR A 12 27.93 21.27 -5.13
CA THR A 12 28.21 19.96 -4.50
C THR A 12 27.96 19.95 -2.99
N LEU A 13 28.11 21.09 -2.31
CA LEU A 13 27.86 21.21 -0.88
C LEU A 13 26.35 21.22 -0.56
N LEU A 14 25.51 21.71 -1.47
CA LEU A 14 24.05 21.76 -1.32
C LEU A 14 23.38 20.39 -1.53
N LEU A 15 23.94 19.53 -2.39
CA LEU A 15 23.41 18.18 -2.65
C LEU A 15 23.68 17.17 -1.53
N ALA A 16 24.65 17.43 -0.64
CA ALA A 16 24.98 16.56 0.49
C ALA A 16 24.11 16.79 1.74
N ALA A 17 23.21 17.79 1.73
CA ALA A 17 22.48 18.22 2.91
C ALA A 17 21.11 17.54 3.13
N CYS A 18 20.73 16.55 2.33
CA CYS A 18 19.51 15.76 2.57
C CYS A 18 19.87 14.40 3.18
N GLY A 19 20.34 14.43 4.43
CA GLY A 19 20.58 13.26 5.28
C GLY A 19 19.73 13.34 6.54
N GLY A 20 18.42 13.51 6.38
CA GLY A 20 17.49 13.39 7.50
C GLY A 20 17.39 11.94 7.93
N ALA A 21 17.83 11.62 9.14
CA ALA A 21 17.58 10.34 9.76
C ALA A 21 16.06 10.16 9.92
N VAL A 22 15.45 9.39 9.01
CA VAL A 22 14.13 8.84 9.23
C VAL A 22 14.28 7.92 10.43
N LYS A 23 13.75 8.38 11.56
CA LYS A 23 13.56 7.55 12.74
C LYS A 23 12.59 6.47 12.31
N GLU A 24 13.11 5.28 12.07
CA GLU A 24 12.37 4.07 11.83
C GLU A 24 11.40 3.90 13.00
N THR A 25 10.18 4.42 12.81
CA THR A 25 9.06 4.10 13.68
C THR A 25 8.95 2.61 13.60
N ALA A 26 9.21 1.95 14.73
CA ALA A 26 9.15 0.51 14.88
C ALA A 26 7.96 -0.03 14.07
N VAL A 27 8.27 -0.57 12.90
CA VAL A 27 7.33 -1.40 12.17
C VAL A 27 7.14 -2.56 13.12
N VAL A 28 5.91 -2.72 13.60
CA VAL A 28 5.49 -3.94 14.25
C VAL A 28 5.84 -5.02 13.24
N GLU A 29 6.92 -5.75 13.51
CA GLU A 29 7.28 -6.98 12.82
C GLU A 29 5.98 -7.76 12.75
N PRO A 30 5.43 -8.05 11.55
CA PRO A 30 4.16 -8.73 11.48
C PRO A 30 4.41 -10.09 12.11
N ALA A 31 3.92 -10.27 13.34
CA ALA A 31 3.62 -11.58 13.83
C ALA A 31 2.81 -12.23 12.72
N ALA A 32 3.35 -13.30 12.13
CA ALA A 32 2.79 -13.91 10.94
C ALA A 32 1.28 -14.13 11.16
N ILE A 33 0.46 -13.39 10.43
CA ILE A 33 -0.98 -13.47 10.55
C ILE A 33 -1.39 -14.80 9.93
N ASP A 34 -1.89 -15.71 10.75
CA ASP A 34 -2.41 -16.98 10.26
C ASP A 34 -3.79 -16.76 9.64
N VAL A 35 -3.82 -16.68 8.31
CA VAL A 35 -5.02 -16.47 7.50
C VAL A 35 -6.10 -17.51 7.80
N ALA A 36 -5.74 -18.73 8.18
CA ALA A 36 -6.68 -19.81 8.47
C ALA A 36 -7.46 -19.62 9.79
N THR A 37 -7.06 -18.66 10.63
CA THR A 37 -7.63 -18.43 11.97
C THR A 37 -8.22 -17.04 12.14
N LEU A 38 -8.40 -16.30 11.05
CA LEU A 38 -8.99 -14.97 11.10
C LEU A 38 -10.46 -15.02 11.56
N PRO A 39 -10.90 -14.04 12.37
CA PRO A 39 -12.31 -13.86 12.70
C PRO A 39 -13.12 -13.38 11.48
N ASP A 40 -14.45 -13.47 11.56
CA ASP A 40 -15.38 -12.99 10.53
C ASP A 40 -15.19 -11.51 10.15
N SER A 41 -14.66 -10.70 11.07
CA SER A 41 -14.34 -9.29 10.83
C SER A 41 -12.97 -8.94 11.37
N VAL A 42 -12.18 -8.24 10.56
CA VAL A 42 -10.81 -7.82 10.85
C VAL A 42 -10.69 -6.31 10.80
N ASP A 43 -9.71 -5.75 11.52
CA ASP A 43 -9.45 -4.31 11.47
C ASP A 43 -8.62 -3.90 10.24
N VAL A 44 -8.53 -2.59 10.01
CA VAL A 44 -7.82 -2.03 8.84
C VAL A 44 -6.31 -2.32 8.90
N VAL A 45 -5.73 -2.42 10.10
CA VAL A 45 -4.30 -2.70 10.27
C VAL A 45 -3.98 -4.11 9.81
N THR A 46 -4.85 -5.06 10.16
CA THR A 46 -4.78 -6.46 9.75
C THR A 46 -4.92 -6.60 8.23
N VAL A 47 -5.92 -5.95 7.62
CA VAL A 47 -6.10 -5.96 6.16
C VAL A 47 -4.87 -5.38 5.45
N ASN A 48 -4.33 -4.27 5.95
CA ASN A 48 -3.13 -3.66 5.37
C ASN A 48 -1.90 -4.58 5.43
N ALA A 49 -1.76 -5.37 6.50
CA ALA A 49 -0.67 -6.34 6.64
C ALA A 49 -0.81 -7.56 5.69
N LEU A 50 -2.00 -7.78 5.13
CA LEU A 50 -2.32 -8.89 4.22
C LEU A 50 -2.35 -8.50 2.74
N LEU A 51 -2.12 -7.22 2.40
CA LEU A 51 -2.24 -6.72 1.02
C LEU A 51 -1.38 -7.47 0.00
N ASP A 52 -0.17 -7.88 0.41
CA ASP A 52 0.80 -8.56 -0.44
C ASP A 52 0.81 -10.10 -0.25
N ASN A 53 -0.17 -10.64 0.51
CA ASN A 53 -0.26 -12.07 0.77
C ASN A 53 -0.92 -12.80 -0.42
N GLU A 54 -0.19 -13.71 -1.07
CA GLU A 54 -0.66 -14.44 -2.26
C GLU A 54 -1.87 -15.36 -2.00
N ASP A 55 -2.10 -15.75 -0.74
CA ASP A 55 -3.23 -16.59 -0.34
C ASP A 55 -4.49 -15.77 0.01
N VAL A 56 -4.44 -14.43 -0.12
CA VAL A 56 -5.55 -13.52 0.24
C VAL A 56 -6.01 -12.72 -0.97
N LEU A 57 -7.32 -12.81 -1.27
CA LEU A 57 -7.99 -11.90 -2.19
C LEU A 57 -8.76 -10.83 -1.41
N ILE A 58 -8.51 -9.56 -1.72
CA ILE A 58 -9.34 -8.45 -1.25
C ILE A 58 -10.35 -8.09 -2.35
N LEU A 59 -11.62 -8.19 -2.02
CA LEU A 59 -12.74 -7.92 -2.93
C LEU A 59 -13.52 -6.70 -2.45
N ASP A 60 -13.58 -5.66 -3.28
CA ASP A 60 -14.49 -4.54 -3.08
C ASP A 60 -15.87 -4.89 -3.63
N VAL A 61 -16.89 -4.77 -2.78
CA VAL A 61 -18.29 -5.08 -3.12
C VAL A 61 -19.19 -3.85 -3.16
N ARG A 62 -18.60 -2.66 -3.12
CA ARG A 62 -19.28 -1.36 -3.23
C ARG A 62 -19.73 -1.07 -4.66
N GLU A 63 -20.38 0.07 -4.85
CA GLU A 63 -20.80 0.56 -6.16
C GLU A 63 -19.62 1.17 -6.94
N GLN A 64 -19.73 1.15 -8.27
CA GLN A 64 -18.67 1.64 -9.17
C GLN A 64 -18.24 3.08 -8.87
N PHE A 65 -19.19 3.98 -8.57
CA PHE A 65 -18.86 5.38 -8.30
C PHE A 65 -18.04 5.57 -7.02
N GLU A 66 -18.22 4.71 -6.01
CA GLU A 66 -17.45 4.77 -4.75
C GLU A 66 -16.03 4.27 -4.96
N TYR A 67 -15.87 3.23 -5.76
CA TYR A 67 -14.58 2.70 -6.17
C TYR A 67 -13.81 3.73 -7.01
N ASP A 68 -14.48 4.36 -7.99
CA ASP A 68 -13.90 5.39 -8.85
C ASP A 68 -13.48 6.63 -8.07
N GLU A 69 -14.22 7.00 -7.01
CA GLU A 69 -13.82 8.09 -6.12
C GLU A 69 -12.51 7.74 -5.41
N LYS A 70 -12.48 6.60 -4.69
CA LYS A 70 -11.27 6.02 -4.06
C LYS A 70 -11.42 4.52 -3.78
N HIS A 71 -10.32 3.81 -3.95
CA HIS A 71 -10.19 2.40 -3.60
C HIS A 71 -8.75 2.05 -3.21
N ILE A 72 -8.56 0.86 -2.65
CA ILE A 72 -7.24 0.30 -2.37
C ILE A 72 -6.62 -0.12 -3.72
N PRO A 73 -5.41 0.35 -4.08
CA PRO A 73 -4.80 -0.01 -5.36
C PRO A 73 -4.63 -1.54 -5.52
N GLY A 74 -4.96 -2.06 -6.70
CA GLY A 74 -4.71 -3.46 -7.06
C GLY A 74 -5.80 -4.46 -6.63
N ILE A 75 -6.82 -4.04 -5.88
CA ILE A 75 -7.93 -4.92 -5.50
C ILE A 75 -8.95 -5.07 -6.64
N ILE A 76 -9.77 -6.11 -6.55
CA ILE A 76 -10.83 -6.39 -7.53
C ILE A 76 -12.13 -5.73 -7.06
N LEU A 77 -12.87 -5.12 -7.98
CA LEU A 77 -14.24 -4.66 -7.77
C LEU A 77 -15.25 -5.64 -8.38
N ILE A 78 -16.17 -6.15 -7.57
CA ILE A 78 -17.39 -6.82 -8.02
C ILE A 78 -18.54 -6.28 -7.16
N PRO A 79 -19.38 -5.36 -7.68
CA PRO A 79 -20.48 -4.81 -6.90
C PRO A 79 -21.37 -5.91 -6.33
N MET A 80 -21.85 -5.75 -5.09
CA MET A 80 -22.59 -6.79 -4.34
C MET A 80 -23.72 -7.44 -5.16
N GLY A 81 -24.46 -6.63 -5.94
CA GLY A 81 -25.54 -7.14 -6.80
C GLY A 81 -25.09 -8.03 -7.97
N GLU A 82 -23.83 -7.93 -8.38
CA GLU A 82 -23.24 -8.71 -9.47
C GLU A 82 -22.51 -9.97 -9.00
N VAL A 83 -22.11 -10.03 -7.72
CA VAL A 83 -21.35 -11.15 -7.14
C VAL A 83 -21.96 -12.51 -7.50
N PRO A 84 -23.27 -12.77 -7.37
CA PRO A 84 -23.85 -14.08 -7.70
C PRO A 84 -23.65 -14.50 -9.16
N ALA A 85 -23.59 -13.55 -10.09
CA ALA A 85 -23.40 -13.81 -11.52
C ALA A 85 -21.92 -13.94 -11.91
N ARG A 86 -21.01 -13.42 -11.07
CA ARG A 86 -19.56 -13.31 -11.33
C ARG A 86 -18.71 -14.19 -10.41
N LEU A 87 -19.31 -15.17 -9.73
CA LEU A 87 -18.59 -16.11 -8.84
C LEU A 87 -17.40 -16.82 -9.50
N ASN A 88 -17.45 -17.04 -10.83
CA ASN A 88 -16.35 -17.67 -11.57
C ASN A 88 -15.08 -16.79 -11.68
N GLU A 89 -15.15 -15.52 -11.29
CA GLU A 89 -14.00 -14.60 -11.25
C GLU A 89 -13.27 -14.66 -9.89
N ILE A 90 -13.84 -15.33 -8.89
CA ILE A 90 -13.26 -15.49 -7.55
C ILE A 90 -12.51 -16.84 -7.52
N PRO A 91 -11.19 -16.86 -7.25
CA PRO A 91 -10.34 -18.06 -7.28
C PRO A 91 -10.64 -19.06 -6.15
#